data_AF-A0A925QEW3-F1
#
_entry.id   AF-A0A925QEW3-F1
#
_cell.length_a   1.000
_cell.length_b   1.000
_cell.length_c   1.000
_cell.angle_alpha   90.00
_cell.angle_beta   90.00
_cell.angle_gamma   90.00
#
_symmetry.space_group_name_H-M   'P 1'
#
loop_
_entity.id
_entity.type
_entity.pdbx_description
1 polymer ?
#
loop_
_entity_poly.entity_id
_entity_poly.type
_entity_poly.pdbx_seq_one_letter_code
_entity_poly.pdbx_strand_id
1 'polypeptide(L)' 'MDCDKSIELLSEYSIGSLGEDDNVFVQTHLLTCPDCDGVLKDLALIVQTAHALRSDNGLPYPDEEILWQRVSVGRITH' A
#
# COMPACT_ATOMS: atom_id res chain seq x y z
N MET A 1 9.01 17.66 -16.11
CA MET A 1 8.88 16.26 -15.65
C MET A 1 9.06 16.32 -14.15
N ASP A 2 7.98 16.08 -13.41
CA ASP A 2 7.91 16.35 -11.97
C ASP A 2 7.93 15.01 -11.23
N CYS A 3 9.11 14.36 -11.24
CA CYS A 3 9.30 13.01 -10.71
C CYS A 3 9.00 12.96 -9.21
N ASP A 4 9.40 14.01 -8.47
CA ASP A 4 9.15 14.11 -7.03
C ASP A 4 7.65 14.02 -6.73
N LYS A 5 6.84 14.83 -7.44
CA LYS A 5 5.37 14.76 -7.34
C LYS A 5 4.84 13.38 -7.75
N SER A 6 5.35 12.79 -8.84
CA SER A 6 4.89 11.47 -9.28
C SER A 6 5.14 10.39 -8.23
N ILE A 7 6.33 10.39 -7.60
CA ILE A 7 6.73 9.42 -6.59
C ILE A 7 5.83 9.51 -5.36
N GLU A 8 5.52 10.73 -4.90
CA GLU A 8 4.63 10.95 -3.76
C GLU A 8 3.23 10.34 -3.97
N LEU A 9 2.75 10.28 -5.21
CA LEU A 9 1.41 9.81 -5.56
C LEU A 9 1.34 8.31 -5.90
N LEU A 10 2.48 7.60 -6.02
CA LEU A 10 2.49 6.20 -6.51
C LEU A 10 1.74 5.24 -5.58
N SER A 11 1.73 5.51 -4.27
CA SER A 11 1.06 4.64 -3.29
C SER A 11 -0.46 4.68 -3.51
N GLU A 12 -1.05 5.87 -3.52
CA GLU A 12 -2.48 6.11 -3.79
C GLU A 12 -2.86 5.68 -5.20
N TYR A 13 -1.98 5.90 -6.18
CA TYR A 13 -2.17 5.42 -7.55
C TYR A 13 -2.30 3.89 -7.57
N SER A 14 -1.41 3.18 -6.88
CA SER A 14 -1.38 1.71 -6.87
C SER A 14 -2.64 1.06 -6.28
N ILE A 15 -3.30 1.76 -5.35
CA ILE A 15 -4.54 1.29 -4.71
C ILE A 15 -5.81 1.93 -5.31
N GLY A 16 -5.66 2.78 -6.34
CA GLY A 16 -6.78 3.41 -7.04
C GLY A 16 -7.53 4.47 -6.22
N SER A 17 -6.87 5.11 -5.23
CA SER A 17 -7.49 6.10 -4.35
C SER A 17 -7.24 7.55 -4.76
N LEU A 18 -6.49 7.80 -5.84
CA LEU A 18 -6.24 9.15 -6.35
C LEU A 18 -7.48 9.78 -6.99
N GLY A 19 -7.56 11.11 -6.89
CA GLY A 19 -8.48 11.91 -7.69
C GLY A 19 -8.13 11.85 -9.18
N GLU A 20 -9.09 12.19 -10.04
CA GLU A 20 -8.99 12.07 -11.50
C GLU A 20 -7.79 12.82 -12.09
N ASP A 21 -7.59 14.08 -11.68
CA ASP A 21 -6.49 14.92 -12.19
C ASP A 21 -5.10 14.33 -11.87
N ASP A 22 -4.90 13.87 -10.63
CA ASP A 22 -3.64 13.26 -10.23
C ASP A 22 -3.44 11.87 -10.85
N ASN A 23 -4.53 11.13 -11.10
CA ASN A 23 -4.47 9.86 -11.80
C ASN A 23 -3.99 10.03 -13.25
N VAL A 24 -4.57 11.00 -13.97
CA VAL A 24 -4.14 11.35 -15.33
C VAL A 24 -2.70 11.84 -15.35
N PHE A 25 -2.30 12.67 -14.38
CA PHE A 25 -0.92 13.13 -14.24
C PHE A 25 0.07 11.97 -14.07
N VAL A 26 -0.15 11.09 -13.09
CA VAL A 26 0.72 9.94 -12.84
C VAL A 26 0.76 9.01 -14.04
N GLN A 27 -0.40 8.67 -14.63
CA GLN A 27 -0.46 7.81 -15.81
C GLN A 27 0.35 8.38 -16.99
N THR A 28 0.19 9.67 -17.28
CA THR A 28 0.94 10.34 -18.35
C THR A 28 2.44 10.38 -18.06
N HIS A 29 2.82 10.60 -16.80
CA HIS A 29 4.22 10.61 -16.38
C HIS A 29 4.88 9.25 -16.58
N LEU A 30 4.22 8.16 -16.15
CA LEU A 30 4.75 6.79 -16.24
C LEU A 30 4.97 6.34 -17.69
N LEU A 31 4.19 6.85 -18.65
CA LEU A 31 4.41 6.56 -20.08
C LEU A 31 5.70 7.17 -20.63
N THR A 32 6.28 8.17 -19.95
CA THR A 32 7.40 8.96 -20.46
C THR A 32 8.64 8.93 -19.55
N CYS A 33 8.51 8.44 -18.32
CA CYS A 33 9.57 8.35 -17.34
C CYS A 33 9.81 6.89 -16.90
N PRO A 34 10.81 6.21 -17.49
CA PRO A 34 11.16 4.82 -17.14
C PRO A 34 11.55 4.63 -15.67
N ASP A 35 12.14 5.65 -15.04
CA ASP A 35 12.57 5.58 -13.64
C ASP A 35 11.36 5.49 -12.70
N CYS A 36 10.35 6.33 -12.90
CA CYS A 36 9.12 6.29 -12.10
C CYS A 36 8.30 5.02 -12.37
N ASP A 37 8.28 4.52 -13.62
CA ASP A 37 7.69 3.22 -13.94
C ASP A 37 8.42 2.05 -13.25
N GLY A 38 9.74 2.12 -13.15
CA GLY A 38 10.54 1.20 -12.35
C GLY A 38 10.14 1.19 -10.87
N VAL A 39 10.02 2.39 -10.26
CA VAL A 39 9.60 2.51 -8.85
C VAL A 39 8.20 1.92 -8.62
N LEU A 40 7.26 2.17 -9.53
CA LEU A 40 5.91 1.58 -9.45
C LEU A 40 5.95 0.04 -9.50
N LYS A 41 6.79 -0.53 -10.37
CA LYS A 41 6.96 -1.98 -10.49
C LYS A 41 7.58 -2.59 -9.23
N ASP A 42 8.58 -1.92 -8.66
CA ASP A 42 9.19 -2.34 -7.39
C ASP A 42 8.18 -2.30 -6.25
N LEU A 43 7.39 -1.23 -6.15
CA LEU A 43 6.29 -1.13 -5.19
C LEU A 43 5.30 -2.30 -5.34
N ALA A 44 4.88 -2.60 -6.56
CA ALA A 44 3.98 -3.71 -6.84
C ALA A 44 4.59 -5.06 -6.43
N LEU A 45 5.89 -5.27 -6.70
CA LEU A 45 6.61 -6.50 -6.33
C LEU A 45 6.71 -6.66 -4.81
N ILE A 46 6.97 -5.58 -4.07
CA ILE A 46 7.00 -5.60 -2.60
C ILE A 46 5.64 -6.03 -2.05
N VAL A 47 4.55 -5.41 -2.53
CA VAL A 47 3.18 -5.73 -2.10
C VAL A 47 2.83 -7.19 -2.40
N GLN A 48 3.11 -7.66 -3.62
CA GLN A 48 2.86 -9.04 -4.01
C GLN A 48 3.65 -10.03 -3.14
N THR A 49 4.92 -9.73 -2.86
CA THR A 49 5.78 -10.56 -2.02
C THR A 49 5.26 -10.62 -0.58
N ALA A 50 4.86 -9.48 -0.01
CA ALA A 50 4.27 -9.42 1.32
C ALA A 50 2.97 -10.24 1.40
N HIS A 51 2.12 -10.17 0.36
CA HIS A 51 0.92 -10.99 0.26
C HIS A 51 1.23 -12.50 0.15
N ALA A 52 2.22 -12.88 -0.65
CA ALA A 52 2.63 -14.28 -0.81
C ALA A 52 3.18 -14.85 0.51
N LEU A 53 4.07 -14.13 1.18
CA LEU A 53 4.62 -14.53 2.49
C LEU A 53 3.53 -14.61 3.56
N ARG A 54 2.53 -13.72 3.52
CA ARG A 54 1.36 -13.82 4.41
C ARG A 54 0.58 -15.10 4.16
N SER A 55 0.38 -15.49 2.90
CA SER A 55 -0.34 -16.72 2.55
C SER A 55 0.43 -17.98 2.98
N ASP A 56 1.76 -17.97 2.84
CA ASP A 56 2.61 -19.13 3.11
C ASP A 56 2.80 -19.38 4.61
N ASN A 57 2.84 -18.31 5.42
CA ASN A 57 2.94 -18.41 6.87
C ASN A 57 1.64 -18.83 7.57
N GLY A 58 0.52 -18.98 6.84
CA GLY A 58 -0.73 -19.58 7.31
C GLY A 58 -1.43 -18.90 8.49
N LEU A 59 -0.85 -17.84 9.05
CA LEU A 59 -1.43 -17.08 10.15
C LEU A 59 -2.40 -16.07 9.55
N PRO A 60 -3.72 -16.26 9.69
CA PRO A 60 -4.65 -15.19 9.37
C PRO A 60 -4.25 -13.96 10.17
N TYR A 61 -4.39 -12.79 9.54
CA TYR A 61 -4.25 -11.54 10.28
C TYR A 61 -5.22 -11.63 11.46
N PRO A 62 -4.74 -11.47 12.70
CA PRO A 62 -5.59 -11.63 13.86
C PRO A 62 -6.74 -10.65 13.73
N ASP A 63 -7.95 -11.14 13.97
CA ASP A 63 -9.14 -10.30 14.02
C ASP A 63 -8.84 -9.13 14.98
N GLU A 64 -8.78 -7.92 14.43
CA GLU A 64 -8.41 -6.73 15.19
C GLU A 64 -9.39 -6.51 16.33
N GLU A 65 -10.67 -6.84 16.14
CA GLU A 65 -11.69 -6.71 17.17
C GLU A 65 -11.40 -7.67 18.33
N ILE A 66 -10.96 -8.91 18.03
CA ILE A 66 -10.53 -9.87 19.05
C ILE A 66 -9.26 -9.38 19.76
N LEU A 67 -8.31 -8.77 19.04
CA LEU A 67 -7.11 -8.19 19.66
C LEU A 67 -7.45 -7.03 20.60
N TRP A 68 -8.29 -6.09 20.15
CA TRP A 68 -8.72 -4.94 20.95
C TRP A 68 -9.55 -5.37 22.15
N GLN A 69 -10.39 -6.39 22.03
CA GLN A 69 -11.11 -6.99 23.15
C GLN A 69 -10.15 -7.59 24.19
N ARG A 70 -9.09 -8.30 23.78
CA ARG A 70 -8.08 -8.86 24.71
C ARG A 70 -7.33 -7.78 25.48
N VAL A 71 -6.94 -6.69 24.81
CA VAL A 71 -6.24 -5.56 25.44
C VAL A 71 -7.15 -4.80 26.42
N SER A 72 -8.44 -4.70 26.13
CA SER A 72 -9.41 -3.99 26.97
C SER A 72 -9.90 -4.81 28.17
N VAL A 73 -9.99 -6.14 28.07
CA VAL A 73 -10.36 -7.03 29.19
C VAL A 73 -9.28 -7.03 30.29
N GLY A 74 -8.01 -6.84 29.95
CA GLY A 74 -6.92 -6.70 30.93
C GLY A 74 -6.98 -5.42 31.79
N ARG A 75 -7.93 -4.52 31.53
CA ARG A 75 -8.06 -3.22 32.19
C ARG A 75 -9.08 -3.17 33.34
N ILE A 76 -9.76 -4.28 33.63
CA ILE A 76 -10.64 -4.41 34.80
C ILE A 76 -9.94 -5.28 35.84
N THR A 77 -9.02 -4.67 36.58
CA THR A 77 -8.67 -5.12 37.94
C THR A 77 -9.24 -4.08 38.89
N HIS A 78 -10.27 -4.47 39.64
CA HIS A 78 -10.86 -3.68 40.71
C HIS A 78 -10.83 -4.51 42.00
#